data_AF-A0A453RXI2-F1
#
_entry.id   AF-A0A453RXI2-F1
#
_cell.length_a   1.000
_cell.length_b   1.000
_cell.length_c   1.000
_cell.angle_alpha   90.00
_cell.angle_beta   90.00
_cell.angle_gamma   90.00
#
_symmetry.space_group_name_H-M   'P 1'
#
loop_
_entity.id
_entity.type
_entity.pdbx_description
1 polymer ?
#
loop_
_entity_poly.entity_id
_entity_poly.type
_entity_poly.pdbx_seq_one_letter_code
_entity_poly.pdbx_strand_id
1 'polypeptide(L)'
;MVDKKLSMADIAEKINHEFDDDLSCIFNDDNADKLILRVRITNDEAPKGEIRIPDINKVFIKYGKVNKFDESEGFKPDNEWMLDTEGVNLLAVMCHEDVDSTRTTSNHLIEVIEVLGIEAVRRSLLDELRVVISFDGSYVNYRHLAILC
;
A
#
# COMPACT_ATOMS: atom_id res chain seq x y z
N MET A 1 -7.65 -45.19 5.57
CA MET A 1 -8.12 -44.98 4.18
C MET A 1 -9.04 -46.09 3.70
N VAL A 2 -8.69 -47.36 3.93
CA VAL A 2 -9.48 -48.52 3.49
C VAL A 2 -10.92 -48.54 4.04
N ASP A 3 -11.14 -48.25 5.33
CA ASP A 3 -12.49 -48.24 5.92
C ASP A 3 -13.40 -47.11 5.43
N LYS A 4 -12.82 -46.02 4.93
CA LYS A 4 -13.56 -44.83 4.47
C LYS A 4 -13.62 -44.70 2.94
N LYS A 5 -13.03 -45.64 2.19
CA LYS A 5 -12.93 -45.63 0.72
C LYS A 5 -12.43 -44.28 0.16
N LEU A 6 -11.39 -43.71 0.77
CA LEU A 6 -10.76 -42.46 0.34
C LEU A 6 -9.36 -42.74 -0.20
N SER A 7 -9.04 -42.19 -1.37
CA SER A 7 -7.69 -42.20 -1.96
C SER A 7 -6.92 -40.91 -1.64
N MET A 8 -5.59 -40.92 -1.77
CA MET A 8 -4.79 -39.70 -1.64
C MET A 8 -5.09 -38.67 -2.72
N ALA A 9 -5.50 -39.12 -3.92
CA ALA A 9 -5.93 -38.25 -4.99
C ALA A 9 -7.21 -37.49 -4.62
N ASP A 10 -8.22 -38.17 -4.05
CA ASP A 10 -9.48 -37.53 -3.64
C ASP A 10 -9.26 -36.44 -2.58
N ILE A 11 -8.32 -36.69 -1.65
CA ILE A 11 -7.96 -35.73 -0.60
C ILE A 11 -7.25 -34.53 -1.21
N ALA A 12 -6.28 -34.74 -2.10
CA ALA A 12 -5.55 -33.67 -2.74
C ALA A 12 -6.45 -32.81 -3.64
N GLU A 13 -7.35 -33.43 -4.41
CA GLU A 13 -8.33 -32.70 -5.23
C GLU A 13 -9.28 -31.87 -4.37
N LYS A 14 -9.75 -32.40 -3.23
CA LYS A 14 -10.66 -31.65 -2.37
C LYS A 14 -10.00 -30.44 -1.73
N ILE A 15 -8.74 -30.58 -1.32
CA ILE A 15 -7.93 -29.49 -0.78
C ILE A 15 -7.65 -28.44 -1.86
N ASN A 16 -7.23 -28.85 -3.06
CA ASN A 16 -7.01 -27.91 -4.16
C ASN A 16 -8.30 -27.23 -4.60
N HIS A 17 -9.46 -27.90 -4.56
CA HIS A 17 -10.74 -27.25 -4.87
C HIS A 17 -11.16 -26.23 -3.79
N GLU A 18 -10.78 -26.45 -2.52
CA GLU A 18 -11.17 -25.55 -1.42
C GLU A 18 -10.25 -24.32 -1.30
N PHE A 19 -8.98 -24.47 -1.69
CA PHE A 19 -7.96 -23.42 -1.55
C PHE A 19 -7.38 -22.91 -2.89
N ASP A 20 -7.87 -23.44 -4.02
CA ASP A 20 -7.57 -23.03 -5.39
C ASP A 20 -6.06 -22.84 -5.62
N ASP A 21 -5.60 -21.62 -5.92
CA ASP A 21 -4.19 -21.28 -6.19
C ASP A 21 -3.34 -21.00 -4.93
N ASP A 22 -3.92 -20.99 -3.73
CA ASP A 22 -3.21 -20.60 -2.50
C ASP A 22 -2.32 -21.72 -1.94
N LEU A 23 -2.57 -22.97 -2.36
CA LEU A 23 -1.86 -24.15 -1.87
C LEU A 23 -1.36 -25.04 -3.01
N SER A 24 -0.06 -25.34 -3.00
CA SER A 24 0.56 -26.38 -3.82
C SER A 24 0.66 -27.69 -3.03
N CYS A 25 -0.10 -28.70 -3.42
CA CYS A 25 -0.09 -30.03 -2.80
C CYS A 25 0.74 -31.04 -3.63
N ILE A 26 1.65 -31.75 -2.97
CA ILE A 26 2.38 -32.90 -3.53
C ILE A 26 2.10 -34.11 -2.64
N PHE A 27 1.56 -35.19 -3.21
CA PHE A 27 1.24 -36.42 -2.48
C PHE A 27 1.94 -37.62 -3.10
N ASN A 28 2.14 -38.65 -2.29
CA ASN A 28 2.51 -39.97 -2.79
C ASN A 28 1.28 -40.86 -3.02
N ASP A 29 1.46 -41.89 -3.84
CA ASP A 29 0.42 -42.85 -4.19
C ASP A 29 0.05 -43.76 -3.00
N ASP A 30 -1.17 -44.31 -3.04
CA ASP A 30 -1.78 -45.12 -1.99
C ASP A 30 -1.06 -46.46 -1.72
N ASN A 31 -0.14 -46.85 -2.61
CA ASN A 31 0.68 -48.05 -2.49
C ASN A 31 1.95 -47.86 -1.61
N ALA A 32 2.21 -46.66 -1.09
CA ALA A 32 3.38 -46.40 -0.24
C ALA A 32 3.18 -46.90 1.21
N ASP A 33 4.23 -47.44 1.82
CA ASP A 33 4.23 -47.89 3.24
C ASP A 33 3.81 -46.79 4.23
N LYS A 34 4.05 -45.52 3.85
CA LYS A 34 3.61 -44.33 4.58
C LYS A 34 2.98 -43.37 3.61
N LEU A 35 1.76 -42.96 3.90
CA LEU A 35 1.04 -41.96 3.13
C LEU A 35 1.51 -40.57 3.57
N ILE A 36 2.01 -39.78 2.62
CA ILE A 36 2.64 -38.48 2.84
C ILE A 36 2.01 -37.48 1.87
N LEU A 37 1.44 -36.42 2.44
CA LEU A 37 0.97 -35.24 1.73
C LEU A 37 1.82 -34.04 2.17
N ARG A 38 2.52 -33.41 1.22
CA ARG A 38 3.29 -32.19 1.44
C ARG A 38 2.54 -31.01 0.85
N VAL A 39 2.09 -30.11 1.72
CA VAL A 39 1.41 -28.87 1.33
C VAL A 39 2.39 -27.71 1.43
N ARG A 40 2.45 -26.89 0.38
CA ARG A 40 3.20 -25.63 0.35
C ARG A 40 2.20 -24.51 0.13
N ILE A 41 2.26 -23.47 0.96
CA ILE A 41 1.50 -22.25 0.75
C ILE A 41 2.18 -21.47 -0.38
N THR A 42 1.45 -21.16 -1.44
CA THR A 42 1.93 -20.40 -2.60
C THR A 42 1.74 -18.89 -2.41
N ASN A 43 0.88 -18.46 -1.48
CA ASN A 43 0.66 -17.05 -1.15
C ASN A 43 1.13 -16.68 0.27
N ASP A 44 2.17 -15.84 0.34
CA ASP A 44 2.45 -14.97 1.50
C ASP A 44 1.53 -13.72 1.51
N GLU A 45 0.50 -13.70 0.67
CA GLU A 45 -0.37 -12.55 0.50
C GLU A 45 -1.55 -12.55 1.48
N ALA A 46 -1.66 -11.44 2.20
CA ALA A 46 -2.68 -11.09 3.19
C ALA A 46 -4.13 -11.41 2.75
N PRO A 47 -5.07 -11.59 3.70
CA PRO A 47 -6.43 -12.09 3.44
C PRO A 47 -7.16 -11.30 2.35
N LYS A 48 -7.74 -12.05 1.40
CA LYS A 48 -8.50 -11.62 0.19
C LYS A 48 -9.80 -10.82 0.46
N GLY A 49 -9.96 -10.20 1.63
CA GLY A 49 -11.16 -9.44 2.02
C GLY A 49 -10.97 -7.93 2.15
N GLU A 50 -9.73 -7.43 2.11
CA GLU A 50 -9.46 -6.01 2.21
C GLU A 50 -9.32 -5.40 0.82
N ILE A 51 -9.95 -4.23 0.61
CA ILE A 51 -9.84 -3.42 -0.61
C ILE A 51 -8.39 -2.92 -0.67
N ARG A 52 -7.50 -3.76 -1.24
CA ARG A 52 -6.11 -3.39 -1.44
C ARG A 52 -6.02 -2.55 -2.71
N ILE A 53 -5.50 -1.34 -2.56
CA ILE A 53 -5.20 -0.48 -3.70
C ILE A 53 -4.01 -1.10 -4.45
N PRO A 54 -4.12 -1.33 -5.78
CA PRO A 54 -3.01 -1.85 -6.57
C PRO A 54 -1.81 -0.90 -6.53
N ASP A 55 -0.61 -1.45 -6.65
CA ASP A 55 0.67 -0.73 -6.62
C ASP A 55 1.06 -0.08 -5.28
N ILE A 56 0.32 -0.38 -4.20
CA ILE A 56 0.71 -0.06 -2.81
C ILE A 56 1.13 -1.34 -2.08
N ASN A 57 2.38 -1.36 -1.62
CA ASN A 57 3.01 -2.54 -1.00
C ASN A 57 2.95 -2.51 0.51
N LYS A 58 3.25 -1.36 1.13
CA LYS A 58 3.24 -1.18 2.58
C LYS A 58 2.69 0.18 2.96
N VAL A 59 2.14 0.27 4.16
CA VAL A 59 1.62 1.50 4.74
C VAL A 59 2.20 1.66 6.15
N PHE A 60 2.71 2.85 6.45
CA PHE A 60 3.27 3.23 7.73
C PHE A 60 2.37 4.28 8.38
N ILE A 61 2.09 4.10 9.67
CA ILE A 61 1.33 5.08 10.43
C ILE A 61 2.29 6.10 11.04
N LYS A 62 2.01 7.37 10.79
CA LYS A 62 2.78 8.51 11.28
C LYS A 62 1.91 9.40 12.15
N TYR A 63 2.46 9.84 13.28
CA TYR A 63 1.82 10.82 14.14
C TYR A 63 2.52 12.18 13.95
N GLY A 64 1.78 13.19 13.51
CA GLY A 64 2.33 14.50 13.17
C GLY A 64 1.56 15.67 13.78
N LYS A 65 2.26 16.77 14.01
CA LYS A 65 1.67 18.05 14.42
C LYS A 65 1.22 18.83 13.20
N VAL A 66 -0.06 19.19 13.16
CA VAL A 66 -0.70 19.97 12.11
C VAL A 66 -1.32 21.21 12.74
N ASN A 67 -1.13 22.39 12.16
CA ASN A 67 -1.80 23.59 12.67
C ASN A 67 -3.23 23.63 12.12
N LYS A 68 -4.22 23.52 13.00
CA LYS A 68 -5.64 23.69 12.66
C LYS A 68 -6.15 25.03 13.15
N PHE A 69 -7.11 25.59 12.43
CA PHE A 69 -7.77 26.82 12.82
C PHE A 69 -9.00 26.49 13.67
N ASP A 70 -9.07 27.09 14.86
CA ASP A 70 -10.25 27.07 15.73
C ASP A 70 -10.91 28.45 15.71
N GLU A 71 -12.24 28.50 15.56
CA GLU A 71 -13.02 29.75 15.49
C GLU A 71 -12.89 30.61 16.75
N SER A 72 -12.64 29.99 17.91
CA SER A 72 -12.59 30.71 19.19
C SER A 72 -11.18 31.16 19.57
N GLU A 73 -10.18 30.34 19.27
CA GLU A 73 -8.82 30.50 19.81
C GLU A 73 -7.74 30.65 18.73
N GLY A 74 -8.13 30.68 17.45
CA GLY A 74 -7.22 30.88 16.32
C GLY A 74 -6.44 29.62 15.94
N PHE A 75 -5.26 29.77 15.34
CA PHE A 75 -4.43 28.64 14.93
C PHE A 75 -3.81 27.92 16.13
N LYS A 76 -4.13 26.65 16.29
CA LYS A 76 -3.55 25.76 17.31
C LYS A 76 -2.87 24.54 16.68
N PRO A 77 -1.74 24.10 17.23
CA PRO A 77 -1.14 22.82 16.85
C PRO A 77 -2.00 21.69 17.40
N ASP A 78 -2.51 20.87 16.50
CA ASP A 78 -3.22 19.62 16.80
C ASP A 78 -2.38 18.44 16.31
N ASN A 79 -2.54 17.28 16.94
CA ASN A 79 -1.84 16.09 16.48
C ASN A 79 -2.79 15.20 15.68
N GLU A 80 -2.36 14.79 14.49
CA GLU A 80 -3.14 13.97 13.59
C GLU A 80 -2.38 12.71 13.17
N TRP A 81 -3.11 11.62 12.99
CA TRP A 81 -2.60 10.38 12.42
C TRP A 81 -2.62 10.49 10.89
N MET A 82 -1.50 10.13 10.27
CA MET A 82 -1.29 10.16 8.82
C MET A 82 -0.75 8.80 8.37
N LEU A 83 -0.91 8.51 7.09
CA LEU A 83 -0.43 7.28 6.46
C LEU A 83 0.63 7.62 5.42
N ASP A 84 1.81 7.03 5.53
CA ASP A 84 2.87 7.08 4.53
C ASP A 84 2.91 5.74 3.78
N THR A 85 2.91 5.75 2.44
CA THR A 85 2.83 4.53 1.62
C THR A 85 4.16 4.19 0.95
N GLU A 86 4.46 2.89 0.82
CA GLU A 86 5.48 2.34 -0.07
C GLU A 86 4.79 1.89 -1.36
N GLY A 87 4.92 2.68 -2.42
CA GLY A 87 4.17 2.51 -3.67
C GLY A 87 3.36 3.75 -4.02
N VAL A 88 2.87 3.83 -5.26
CA VAL A 88 2.19 5.00 -5.82
C VAL A 88 0.94 4.58 -6.58
N ASN A 89 -0.21 5.10 -6.15
CA ASN A 89 -1.48 5.02 -6.87
C ASN A 89 -2.47 6.09 -6.35
N LEU A 90 -2.09 7.35 -6.52
CA LEU A 90 -2.78 8.54 -6.04
C LEU A 90 -4.25 8.57 -6.46
N LEU A 91 -4.57 8.19 -7.70
CA LEU A 91 -5.94 8.18 -8.20
C LEU A 91 -6.83 7.23 -7.38
N ALA A 92 -6.38 5.98 -7.19
CA ALA A 92 -7.13 4.99 -6.43
C ALA A 92 -7.22 5.36 -4.93
N VAL A 93 -6.15 5.90 -4.36
CA VAL A 93 -6.11 6.37 -2.97
C VAL A 93 -7.12 7.50 -2.75
N MET A 94 -7.17 8.48 -3.64
CA MET A 94 -8.09 9.62 -3.53
C MET A 94 -9.56 9.22 -3.70
N CYS A 95 -9.86 8.09 -4.35
CA CYS A 95 -11.22 7.58 -4.52
C CYS A 95 -11.74 6.79 -3.31
N HIS A 96 -10.91 6.51 -2.30
CA HIS A 96 -11.34 5.78 -1.12
C HIS A 96 -12.13 6.68 -0.16
N GLU A 97 -13.26 6.20 0.37
CA GLU A 97 -14.20 7.00 1.17
C GLU A 97 -13.59 7.53 2.47
N ASP A 98 -12.74 6.73 3.12
CA ASP A 98 -12.05 7.12 4.36
C ASP A 98 -10.79 7.99 4.16
N VAL A 99 -10.47 8.36 2.91
CA VAL A 99 -9.28 9.15 2.58
C VAL A 99 -9.65 10.61 2.28
N ASP A 100 -8.94 11.53 2.93
CA ASP A 100 -9.05 12.96 2.63
C ASP A 100 -8.28 13.31 1.35
N SER A 101 -9.01 13.32 0.23
CA SER A 101 -8.47 13.67 -1.09
C SER A 101 -7.92 15.10 -1.19
N THR A 102 -8.32 16.02 -0.31
CA THR A 102 -7.90 17.44 -0.40
C THR A 102 -6.48 17.68 0.13
N ARG A 103 -5.99 16.76 0.98
CA ARG A 103 -4.68 16.84 1.62
C ARG A 103 -3.73 15.70 1.24
N THR A 104 -4.19 14.78 0.39
CA THR A 104 -3.37 13.67 -0.10
C THR A 104 -2.33 14.18 -1.11
N THR A 105 -1.08 13.77 -0.94
CA THR A 105 0.06 14.18 -1.78
C THR A 105 0.85 12.96 -2.24
N SER A 106 1.45 13.02 -3.43
CA SER A 106 2.40 12.02 -3.94
C SER A 106 3.75 12.68 -4.23
N ASN A 107 4.83 11.94 -3.99
CA ASN A 107 6.19 12.35 -4.34
C ASN A 107 6.56 11.96 -5.79
N HIS A 108 5.64 11.33 -6.54
CA HIS A 108 5.88 10.90 -7.91
C HIS A 108 5.27 11.88 -8.93
N LEU A 109 6.11 12.76 -9.48
CA LEU A 109 5.66 13.88 -10.33
C LEU A 109 4.87 13.46 -11.59
N ILE A 110 5.19 12.30 -12.17
CA ILE A 110 4.50 11.78 -13.36
C ILE A 110 3.06 11.38 -13.02
N GLU A 111 2.83 10.88 -11.81
CA GLU A 111 1.47 10.55 -11.38
C GLU A 111 0.70 11.83 -11.03
N VAL A 112 1.37 12.79 -10.37
CA VAL A 112 0.77 14.10 -10.05
C VAL A 112 0.33 14.84 -11.32
N ILE A 113 1.11 14.80 -12.41
CA ILE A 113 0.71 15.45 -13.67
C ILE A 113 -0.50 14.77 -14.30
N GLU A 114 -0.58 13.45 -14.23
CA GLU A 114 -1.68 12.67 -14.82
C GLU A 114 -2.99 12.84 -14.04
N VAL A 115 -2.92 12.94 -12.70
CA VAL A 115 -4.10 13.01 -11.83
C VAL A 115 -4.54 14.46 -11.53
N LEU A 116 -3.61 15.35 -11.20
CA LEU A 116 -3.90 16.70 -10.70
C LEU A 116 -3.53 17.82 -11.69
N GLY A 117 -2.66 17.53 -12.66
CA GLY A 117 -2.26 18.47 -13.71
C GLY A 117 -1.02 19.31 -13.41
N ILE A 118 -0.64 20.17 -14.37
CA ILE A 118 0.68 20.82 -14.40
C ILE A 118 0.96 21.77 -13.23
N GLU A 119 -0.05 22.48 -12.70
CA GLU A 119 0.16 23.42 -11.60
C GLU A 119 0.40 22.68 -10.27
N ALA A 120 -0.21 21.51 -10.09
CA ALA A 120 0.06 20.64 -8.95
C ALA A 120 1.49 20.09 -8.98
N VAL A 121 1.98 19.74 -10.18
CA VAL A 121 3.38 19.30 -10.38
C VAL A 121 4.34 20.42 -10.03
N ARG A 122 4.09 21.65 -10.51
CA ARG A 122 4.91 22.82 -10.19
C ARG A 122 5.03 23.03 -8.69
N ARG A 123 3.91 22.86 -7.97
CA ARG A 123 3.87 22.97 -6.51
C ARG A 123 4.60 21.81 -5.82
N SER A 124 4.35 20.57 -6.24
CA SER A 124 4.99 19.37 -5.69
C SER A 124 6.51 19.41 -5.86
N LEU A 125 7.00 19.78 -7.05
CA LEU A 125 8.42 19.94 -7.33
C LEU A 125 9.08 20.98 -6.41
N LEU A 126 8.43 22.12 -6.23
CA LEU A 126 8.91 23.18 -5.34
C LEU A 126 9.00 22.69 -3.88
N ASP A 127 7.99 21.97 -3.41
CA ASP A 127 7.97 21.45 -2.04
C ASP A 127 9.06 20.39 -1.82
N GLU A 128 9.23 19.45 -2.75
CA GLU A 128 10.29 18.42 -2.71
C GLU A 128 11.70 19.03 -2.72
N LEU A 129 11.98 19.97 -3.64
CA LEU A 129 13.27 20.67 -3.69
C LEU A 129 13.56 21.43 -2.39
N ARG A 130 12.53 22.06 -1.81
CA ARG A 130 12.68 22.80 -0.56
C ARG A 130 12.99 21.88 0.61
N VAL A 131 12.36 20.70 0.68
CA VAL A 131 12.65 19.69 1.70
C VAL A 131 14.12 19.26 1.65
N VAL A 132 14.64 18.94 0.46
CA VAL A 132 16.03 18.49 0.29
C VAL A 132 17.05 19.57 0.68
N ILE A 133 16.83 20.83 0.27
CA ILE A 133 17.77 21.93 0.58
C ILE A 133 17.75 22.28 2.07
N SER A 134 16.54 22.34 2.65
CA SER A 134 16.39 22.70 4.07
C SER A 134 16.83 21.59 5.03
N PHE A 135 16.88 20.34 4.56
CA PHE A 135 17.38 19.21 5.36
C PHE A 135 18.83 19.41 5.82
N ASP A 136 19.69 19.97 4.97
CA ASP A 136 21.09 20.28 5.31
C ASP A 136 21.24 21.66 6.00
N GLY A 137 20.12 22.29 6.39
CA GLY A 137 20.11 23.64 6.98
C GLY A 137 20.44 24.77 6.00
N SER A 138 20.61 24.46 4.72
CA SER A 138 20.88 25.45 3.68
C SER A 138 19.62 26.25 3.36
N TYR A 139 19.81 27.55 3.06
CA TYR A 139 18.73 28.44 2.63
C TYR A 139 18.93 28.87 1.19
N VAL A 140 17.88 28.69 0.38
CA VAL A 140 17.78 29.24 -0.96
C VAL A 140 16.52 30.10 -1.03
N ASN A 141 16.65 31.29 -1.59
CA ASN A 141 15.52 32.21 -1.73
C ASN A 141 14.44 31.59 -2.64
N TYR A 142 13.17 31.70 -2.22
CA TYR A 142 12.01 31.24 -2.97
C TYR A 142 12.03 31.64 -4.45
N ARG A 143 12.52 32.85 -4.78
CA ARG A 143 12.56 33.33 -6.17
C ARG A 143 13.44 32.48 -7.08
N HIS A 144 14.55 31.91 -6.56
CA HIS A 144 15.42 31.05 -7.36
C HIS A 144 14.74 29.70 -7.62
N LEU A 145 14.07 29.15 -6.61
CA LEU A 145 13.34 27.89 -6.73
C LEU A 145 12.12 28.03 -7.66
N ALA A 146 11.39 29.14 -7.54
CA ALA A 146 10.18 29.40 -8.32
C ALA A 146 10.45 29.69 -9.80
N ILE A 147 11.67 30.05 -10.18
CA ILE A 147 12.07 30.19 -11.60
C ILE A 147 12.45 28.83 -12.20
N LEU A 148 12.98 27.92 -11.36
CA LEU A 148 13.39 26.58 -11.79
C LEU A 148 12.18 25.64 -11.98
N CYS A 149 11.14 25.81 -11.16
CA CYS A 149 9.90 25.02 -11.18
C CYS A 149 8.87 25.63 -12.13
#